data_AF-A0A356IFP7-F1
#
_entry.id   AF-A0A356IFP7-F1
#
_cell.length_a   1.000
_cell.length_b   1.000
_cell.length_c   1.000
_cell.angle_alpha   90.00
_cell.angle_beta   90.00
_cell.angle_gamma   90.00
#
_symmetry.space_group_name_H-M   'P 1'
#
loop_
_entity.id
_entity.type
_entity.pdbx_description
1 polymer ?
#
loop_
_entity_poly.entity_id
_entity_poly.type
_entity_poly.pdbx_seq_one_letter_code
_entity_poly.pdbx_strand_id
1 'polypeptide(L)'
;METNTLNETHLIGEKDRLTGRSILKELGVTPLINAGGPNTKHSGSRPRPEAIDAMNAMSEVFVDLEELLLAAGDEIAKLTGNEAATVTSGASGGLV
;
A
#
# COMPACT_ATOMS: atom_id res chain seq x y z
N MET A 1 55.22 -22.48 6.51
CA MET A 1 54.42 -22.52 5.28
C MET A 1 52.98 -22.64 5.75
N GLU A 2 52.29 -21.54 6.09
CA GLU A 2 51.76 -20.54 5.14
C GLU A 2 51.04 -21.27 3.99
N THR A 3 49.73 -21.17 3.82
CA THR A 3 48.98 -19.91 3.74
C THR A 3 47.56 -20.02 4.29
N ASN A 4 47.23 -19.01 5.10
CA ASN A 4 45.93 -18.44 5.34
C ASN A 4 45.08 -18.29 4.06
N THR A 5 43.83 -18.74 4.10
CA THR A 5 42.68 -18.08 3.45
C THR A 5 41.44 -18.25 4.34
N LEU A 6 41.50 -17.64 5.53
CA LEU A 6 40.31 -17.06 6.14
C LEU A 6 39.92 -15.84 5.29
N ASN A 7 38.98 -16.03 4.36
CA ASN A 7 38.11 -14.97 3.87
C ASN A 7 37.06 -15.58 2.97
N GLU A 8 35.93 -15.97 3.56
CA GLU A 8 34.62 -15.60 3.05
C GLU A 8 33.71 -15.41 4.26
N THR A 9 33.97 -14.33 5.01
CA THR A 9 32.91 -13.66 5.75
C THR A 9 31.92 -13.19 4.69
N HIS A 10 30.99 -14.07 4.30
CA HIS A 10 29.84 -13.67 3.51
C HIS A 10 29.13 -12.63 4.37
N LEU A 11 29.22 -11.37 3.94
CA LEU A 11 28.58 -10.24 4.58
C LEU A 11 27.10 -10.59 4.73
N ILE A 12 26.68 -10.93 5.96
CA ILE A 12 25.28 -10.95 6.37
C ILE A 12 24.81 -9.49 6.46
N GLY A 13 24.74 -8.83 5.32
CA GLY A 13 24.45 -7.41 5.24
C GLY A 13 23.71 -7.12 3.95
N GLU A 14 22.46 -6.64 4.10
CA GLU A 14 21.74 -5.82 3.12
C GLU A 14 20.98 -6.51 1.98
N LYS A 15 20.98 -7.85 1.85
CA LYS A 15 20.47 -8.50 0.63
C LYS A 15 18.94 -8.67 0.49
N ASP A 16 18.09 -8.30 1.46
CA ASP A 16 16.64 -8.38 1.23
C ASP A 16 15.80 -7.46 2.12
N ARG A 17 15.93 -6.13 1.94
CA ARG A 17 14.91 -5.22 2.48
C ARG A 17 13.62 -5.42 1.67
N LEU A 18 12.52 -5.73 2.34
CA LEU A 18 11.20 -5.78 1.71
C LEU A 18 10.91 -4.42 1.06
N THR A 19 10.91 -4.39 -0.26
CA THR A 19 10.59 -3.22 -1.08
C THR A 19 9.70 -3.65 -2.22
N GLY A 20 8.95 -2.72 -2.82
CA GLY A 20 8.19 -3.03 -4.04
C GLY A 20 9.06 -3.63 -5.14
N ARG A 21 10.34 -3.23 -5.25
CA ARG A 21 11.27 -3.79 -6.25
C ARG A 21 11.71 -5.22 -5.93
N SER A 22 11.92 -5.58 -4.66
CA SER A 22 12.27 -6.96 -4.30
C SER A 22 11.09 -7.90 -4.52
N ILE A 23 9.87 -7.47 -4.17
CA ILE A 23 8.63 -8.23 -4.43
C ILE A 23 8.43 -8.46 -5.94
N LEU A 24 8.54 -7.41 -6.76
CA LEU A 24 8.39 -7.56 -8.21
C LEU A 24 9.45 -8.47 -8.82
N LYS A 25 10.69 -8.44 -8.30
CA LYS A 25 11.77 -9.34 -8.73
C LYS A 25 11.43 -10.80 -8.43
N GLU A 26 10.91 -11.10 -7.24
CA GLU A 26 10.47 -12.44 -6.85
C GLU A 26 9.33 -12.94 -7.75
N LEU A 27 8.38 -12.05 -8.08
CA LEU A 27 7.26 -12.35 -8.96
C LEU A 27 7.63 -12.39 -10.46
N GLY A 28 8.87 -12.07 -10.83
CA GLY A 28 9.30 -12.00 -12.24
C GLY A 28 8.64 -10.87 -13.05
N VAL A 29 8.17 -9.81 -12.37
CA VAL A 29 7.46 -8.68 -12.99
C VAL A 29 8.40 -7.50 -13.21
N THR A 30 8.41 -6.95 -14.41
CA THR A 30 9.20 -5.76 -14.75
C THR A 30 8.52 -4.48 -14.22
N PRO A 31 9.19 -3.67 -13.37
CA PRO A 31 8.65 -2.39 -12.93
C PRO A 31 8.64 -1.36 -14.08
N LEU A 32 7.73 -0.38 -14.00
CA LEU A 32 7.60 0.68 -15.00
C LEU A 32 7.51 2.07 -14.37
N ILE A 33 7.80 3.10 -15.18
CA ILE A 33 7.56 4.51 -14.84
C ILE A 33 6.25 4.93 -15.50
N ASN A 34 5.24 5.27 -14.69
CA ASN A 34 3.96 5.76 -15.22
C ASN A 34 4.06 7.27 -15.53
N ALA A 35 4.25 7.61 -16.81
CA ALA A 35 4.24 8.98 -17.32
C ALA A 35 2.94 9.35 -18.05
N GLY A 36 1.91 8.50 -17.97
CA GLY A 36 0.63 8.66 -18.68
C GLY A 36 -0.54 9.15 -17.81
N GLY A 37 -0.28 9.56 -16.56
CA GLY A 37 -1.32 9.91 -15.60
C GLY A 37 -2.06 8.69 -15.02
N PRO A 38 -3.22 8.90 -14.37
CA PRO A 38 -4.01 7.81 -13.79
C PRO A 38 -4.53 6.88 -14.89
N ASN A 39 -4.07 5.63 -14.90
CA ASN A 39 -4.49 4.64 -15.88
C ASN A 39 -4.81 3.30 -15.20
N THR A 40 -5.91 2.66 -15.61
CA THR A 40 -6.32 1.38 -15.01
C THR A 40 -5.30 0.27 -15.31
N LYS A 41 -4.70 0.30 -16.51
CA LYS A 41 -3.73 -0.71 -16.94
C LYS A 41 -2.47 -0.76 -16.06
N HIS A 42 -2.03 0.36 -15.49
CA HIS A 42 -0.82 0.43 -14.66
C HIS A 42 -1.15 0.86 -13.22
N SER A 43 -2.23 0.31 -12.65
CA SER A 43 -2.58 0.42 -11.22
C SER A 43 -3.05 1.81 -10.74
N GLY A 44 -3.32 2.75 -11.65
CA GLY A 44 -3.91 4.05 -11.32
C GLY A 44 -2.93 4.99 -10.61
N SER A 45 -3.40 5.59 -9.51
CA SER A 45 -2.66 6.57 -8.72
C SER A 45 -2.09 5.95 -7.45
N ARG A 46 -0.98 6.48 -6.97
CA ARG A 46 -0.40 6.09 -5.68
C ARG A 46 -1.11 6.85 -4.54
N PRO A 47 -1.44 6.18 -3.42
CA PRO A 47 -1.90 6.86 -2.23
C PRO A 47 -0.87 7.88 -1.74
N ARG A 48 -1.34 8.96 -1.10
CA ARG A 48 -0.44 9.93 -0.46
C ARG A 48 0.21 9.31 0.79
N PRO A 49 1.41 9.76 1.21
CA PRO A 49 2.10 9.21 2.37
C PRO A 49 1.24 9.17 3.63
N GLU A 50 0.47 10.23 3.90
CA GLU A 50 -0.40 10.33 5.07
C GLU A 50 -1.49 9.23 5.09
N ALA A 51 -1.98 8.81 3.92
CA ALA A 51 -2.95 7.72 3.83
C ALA A 51 -2.29 6.36 4.07
N ILE A 52 -1.04 6.18 3.64
CA ILE A 52 -0.27 4.95 3.90
C ILE A 52 0.01 4.80 5.40
N ASP A 53 0.40 5.90 6.06
CA ASP A 53 0.65 5.90 7.49
C ASP A 53 -0.62 5.56 8.30
N ALA A 54 -1.77 6.12 7.91
CA ALA A 54 -3.06 5.78 8.51
C ALA A 54 -3.44 4.31 8.30
N MET A 55 -3.26 3.76 7.09
CA MET A 55 -3.51 2.34 6.81
C MET A 55 -2.62 1.42 7.65
N ASN A 56 -1.34 1.76 7.81
CA ASN A 56 -0.41 1.00 8.65
C ASN A 56 -0.85 1.04 10.12
N ALA A 57 -1.17 2.23 10.66
CA ALA A 57 -1.62 2.37 12.04
C ALA A 57 -2.92 1.59 12.32
N MET A 58 -3.88 1.62 11.39
CA MET A 58 -5.13 0.88 11.52
C MET A 58 -4.94 -0.65 11.49
N SER A 59 -3.84 -1.15 10.92
CA SER A 59 -3.56 -2.60 10.90
C SER A 59 -3.21 -3.17 12.27
N GLU A 60 -2.94 -2.32 13.27
CA GLU A 60 -2.54 -2.72 14.63
C GLU A 60 -3.72 -2.96 15.58
N VAL A 61 -4.94 -2.62 15.16
CA VAL A 61 -6.14 -2.66 16.01
C VAL A 61 -7.30 -3.38 15.33
N PHE A 62 -8.17 -3.96 16.15
CA PHE A 62 -9.47 -4.47 15.71
C PHE A 62 -10.55 -3.44 16.02
N VAL A 63 -11.55 -3.35 15.14
CA VAL A 63 -12.68 -2.44 15.26
C VAL A 63 -13.96 -3.15 14.87
N ASP A 64 -15.09 -2.65 15.35
CA ASP A 64 -16.37 -2.95 14.72
C ASP A 64 -16.43 -2.22 13.37
N LEU A 65 -16.67 -2.97 12.30
CA LEU A 65 -16.70 -2.42 10.95
C LEU A 65 -17.93 -1.53 10.72
N GLU A 66 -19.05 -1.80 11.39
CA GLU A 66 -20.25 -0.97 11.25
C GLU A 66 -19.99 0.43 11.81
N GLU A 67 -19.38 0.52 13.00
CA GLU A 67 -19.00 1.80 13.62
C GLU A 67 -17.99 2.57 12.76
N LEU A 68 -16.98 1.88 12.23
CA LEU A 68 -15.98 2.51 11.36
C LEU A 68 -16.60 3.08 10.08
N LEU A 69 -17.50 2.33 9.44
CA LEU A 69 -18.14 2.76 8.20
C LEU A 69 -19.09 3.95 8.43
N LEU A 70 -19.83 3.96 9.54
CA LEU A 70 -20.66 5.10 9.94
C LEU A 70 -19.81 6.35 10.19
N ALA A 71 -18.73 6.24 10.98
CA ALA A 71 -17.83 7.36 11.26
C ALA A 71 -17.16 7.91 9.98
N ALA A 72 -16.71 7.02 9.09
CA ALA A 72 -16.14 7.41 7.81
C ALA A 72 -17.18 8.10 6.90
N GLY A 73 -18.42 7.59 6.88
CA GLY A 73 -19.54 8.19 6.15
C GLY A 73 -19.86 9.61 6.63
N ASP A 74 -19.91 9.83 7.94
CA ASP A 74 -20.16 11.14 8.53
C ASP A 74 -19.07 12.16 8.15
N GLU A 75 -17.79 11.77 8.20
CA GLU A 75 -16.70 12.66 7.79
C GLU A 75 -16.73 12.98 6.29
N ILE A 76 -17.01 11.99 5.44
CA ILE A 76 -17.15 12.22 3.99
C ILE A 76 -18.34 13.16 3.71
N ALA A 77 -19.49 12.92 4.35
CA ALA A 77 -20.69 13.74 4.18
C ALA A 77 -20.44 15.21 4.56
N LYS A 78 -19.72 15.46 5.67
CA LYS A 78 -19.29 16.81 6.07
C LYS A 78 -18.39 17.46 5.02
N LEU A 79 -17.42 16.72 4.48
CA LEU A 79 -16.47 17.24 3.49
C LEU A 79 -17.12 17.55 2.14
N THR A 80 -18.13 16.78 1.73
CA THR A 80 -18.81 16.95 0.44
C THR A 80 -20.09 17.79 0.51
N GLY A 81 -20.59 18.06 1.72
CA GLY A 81 -21.83 18.82 1.94
C GLY A 81 -23.10 18.01 1.68
N ASN A 82 -23.05 16.69 1.90
CA ASN A 82 -24.20 15.79 1.75
C ASN A 82 -24.84 15.49 3.11
N GLU A 83 -26.09 15.02 3.10
CA GLU A 83 -26.80 14.60 4.32
C GLU A 83 -26.20 13.30 4.91
N ALA A 84 -25.68 12.43 4.04
CA ALA A 84 -25.01 11.19 4.40
C ALA A 84 -24.07 10.76 3.27
N ALA A 85 -23.11 9.90 3.60
CA ALA A 85 -22.26 9.23 2.63
C ALA A 85 -22.04 7.77 3.03
N THR A 86 -21.79 6.91 2.03
CA THR A 86 -21.51 5.49 2.25
C THR A 86 -20.22 5.10 1.53
N VAL A 87 -19.42 4.25 2.17
CA VAL A 87 -18.18 3.71 1.61
C VAL A 87 -18.47 2.31 1.07
N THR A 88 -18.13 2.10 -0.20
CA THR A 88 -18.30 0.80 -0.87
C THR A 88 -16.96 0.29 -1.39
N SER A 89 -16.95 -0.95 -1.92
CA SER A 89 -15.73 -1.56 -2.50
C SER A 89 -15.19 -0.82 -3.72
N GLY A 90 -15.99 0.09 -4.32
CA GLY A 90 -15.62 0.92 -5.45
C GLY A 90 -16.85 1.45 -6.17
N ALA A 91 -16.66 2.28 -7.21
CA ALA A 91 -17.76 2.94 -7.92
C ALA A 91 -18.81 1.96 -8.46
N SER A 92 -18.40 0.79 -8.96
CA SER A 92 -19.34 -0.25 -9.41
C SER A 92 -20.18 -0.81 -8.28
N GLY A 93 -19.61 -0.96 -7.07
CA GLY A 93 -20.32 -1.46 -5.90
C GLY A 93 -21.27 -0.44 -5.28
N GLY A 94 -21.15 0.84 -5.62
CA GLY A 94 -22.13 1.87 -5.27
C GLY A 94 -23.26 2.02 -6.29
N LEU A 95 -23.18 1.34 -7.43
CA LEU A 95 -24.21 1.40 -8.48
C LEU A 95 -25.25 0.29 -8.31
N VAL A 96 -24.78 -0.93 -8.01
CA VAL A 96 -25.60 -2.14 -7.88
C VAL A 96 -26.23 -2.27 -6.51
#